data_AF-A0ABD6AG06-F1
#
_entry.id   AF-A0ABD6AG06-F1
#
_cell.length_a   1.000
_cell.length_b   1.000
_cell.length_c   1.000
_cell.angle_alpha   90.00
_cell.angle_beta   90.00
_cell.angle_gamma   90.00
#
_symmetry.space_group_name_H-M   'P 1'
#
loop_
_entity.id
_entity.type
_entity.pdbx_description
1 polymer ?
#
loop_
_entity_poly.entity_id
_entity_poly.type
_entity_poly.pdbx_seq_one_letter_code
_entity_poly.pdbx_strand_id
1 'polypeptide(L)'
;MDNFGWHFVTSTPPGRQLRKNSRKYLLGSLSRVYTKTAPTSEMPDDAPREYDKAFTTPLEYRVRRRLGIDVERGQVRRFVVQLEYLLDPDREEWATVVRYDHDADGSAEATHDVTEEGLHIDVYREGEKIDSHELTPPLPANVALDAAEDHLTEHMEGYIRRFEQWHGITSR
;
A
#
# COMPACT_ATOMS: atom_id res chain seq x y z
N MET A 1 -30.67 16.99 28.69
CA MET A 1 -29.86 16.05 29.48
C MET A 1 -28.50 16.05 28.85
N ASP A 2 -27.61 16.74 29.55
CA ASP A 2 -26.33 17.25 29.12
C ASP A 2 -25.21 16.20 29.24
N ASN A 3 -24.02 16.59 28.78
CA ASN A 3 -22.69 16.02 29.00
C ASN A 3 -22.21 14.87 28.10
N PHE A 4 -21.45 15.23 27.07
CA PHE A 4 -20.10 14.68 26.91
C PHE A 4 -19.10 15.83 26.73
N GLY A 5 -18.28 16.00 27.78
CA GLY A 5 -17.33 17.09 27.95
C GLY A 5 -16.06 16.89 27.14
N TRP A 6 -15.71 17.95 26.44
CA TRP A 6 -14.47 18.20 25.73
C TRP A 6 -13.34 18.51 26.72
N HIS A 7 -12.15 17.97 26.48
CA HIS A 7 -10.93 18.54 27.02
C HIS A 7 -9.90 18.72 25.90
N PHE A 8 -9.87 19.94 25.36
CA PHE A 8 -8.74 20.50 24.64
C PHE A 8 -7.62 20.83 25.64
N VAL A 9 -6.41 20.39 25.36
CA VAL A 9 -5.20 20.97 25.94
C VAL A 9 -4.42 21.62 24.81
N THR A 10 -4.28 22.94 24.90
CA THR A 10 -3.47 23.77 24.02
C THR A 10 -2.03 23.81 24.53
N SER A 11 -1.06 23.59 23.65
CA SER A 11 0.32 24.04 23.88
C SER A 11 1.00 24.34 22.55
N THR A 12 1.41 25.60 22.41
CA THR A 12 2.16 26.20 21.29
C THR A 12 3.67 25.92 21.47
N PRO A 13 4.49 25.81 20.40
CA PRO A 13 5.79 25.15 20.44
C PRO A 13 6.96 26.11 20.70
N PRO A 14 8.17 25.57 20.96
CA PRO A 14 9.37 26.22 20.43
C PRO A 14 10.38 25.23 19.81
N GLY A 15 11.16 25.72 18.84
CA GLY A 15 12.52 25.19 18.62
C GLY A 15 12.88 24.81 17.20
N ARG A 16 13.19 25.82 16.38
CA ARG A 16 13.95 25.69 15.12
C ARG A 16 15.39 25.24 15.44
N GLN A 17 15.86 24.13 14.87
CA GLN A 17 17.30 23.95 14.62
C GLN A 17 17.56 23.41 13.20
N LEU A 18 18.23 24.28 12.44
CA LEU A 18 18.90 23.99 11.19
C LEU A 18 20.09 23.07 11.47
N ARG A 19 20.18 21.93 10.78
CA ARG A 19 21.48 21.29 10.51
C ARG A 19 21.60 20.99 9.02
N LYS A 20 22.57 21.71 8.45
CA LYS A 20 23.11 21.55 7.10
C LYS A 20 23.69 20.14 6.99
N ASN A 21 23.43 19.43 5.90
CA ASN A 21 24.42 18.51 5.37
C ASN A 21 24.40 18.53 3.85
N SER A 22 25.47 19.14 3.35
CA SER A 22 25.85 19.24 1.95
C SER A 22 26.34 17.89 1.46
N ARG A 23 25.77 17.36 0.36
CA ARG A 23 26.53 16.57 -0.62
C ARG A 23 26.07 16.91 -2.02
N LYS A 24 27.03 17.44 -2.79
CA LYS A 24 26.99 17.63 -4.25
C LYS A 24 27.29 16.29 -4.95
N TYR A 25 27.17 16.33 -6.29
CA TYR A 25 27.47 15.35 -7.35
C TYR A 25 26.22 14.58 -7.80
N LEU A 26 25.91 14.42 -9.08
CA LEU A 26 26.40 14.94 -10.36
C LEU A 26 25.29 14.64 -11.41
N LEU A 27 25.30 15.33 -12.54
CA LEU A 27 24.40 15.12 -13.68
C LEU A 27 24.35 13.65 -14.17
N GLY A 28 23.17 13.23 -14.65
CA GLY A 28 23.02 12.01 -15.45
C GLY A 28 21.56 11.71 -15.82
N SER A 29 21.06 12.35 -16.88
CA SER A 29 19.81 11.97 -17.55
C SER A 29 20.01 10.62 -18.25
N LEU A 30 19.21 9.60 -17.92
CA LEU A 30 19.00 8.41 -18.76
C LEU A 30 17.63 7.78 -18.48
N SER A 31 16.74 7.81 -19.48
CA SER A 31 15.65 6.85 -19.63
C SER A 31 16.25 5.44 -19.71
N ARG A 32 15.80 4.51 -18.86
CA ARG A 32 16.38 3.16 -18.81
C ARG A 32 15.34 2.08 -19.06
N VAL A 33 15.47 1.43 -20.22
CA VAL A 33 14.94 0.09 -20.51
C VAL A 33 15.84 -0.90 -19.77
N TYR A 34 15.29 -1.72 -18.86
CA TYR A 34 16.08 -2.73 -18.15
C TYR A 34 16.03 -4.07 -18.90
N THR A 35 17.17 -4.49 -19.46
CA THR A 35 17.43 -5.89 -19.82
C THR A 35 18.45 -6.49 -18.86
N LYS A 36 17.99 -7.51 -18.13
CA LYS A 36 18.66 -8.62 -17.41
C LYS A 36 20.19 -8.56 -17.19
N THR A 37 20.56 -8.46 -15.91
CA THR A 37 21.69 -9.18 -15.28
C THR A 37 21.47 -9.19 -13.77
N ALA A 38 21.42 -10.37 -13.15
CA ALA A 38 21.29 -10.52 -11.70
C ALA A 38 22.59 -10.17 -10.96
N PRO A 39 22.48 -9.55 -9.78
CA PRO A 39 23.27 -10.02 -8.64
C PRO A 39 22.48 -10.13 -7.33
N THR A 40 23.07 -10.90 -6.43
CA THR A 40 22.63 -11.45 -5.15
C THR A 40 22.43 -10.42 -4.02
N SER A 41 21.43 -10.68 -3.18
CA SER A 41 21.24 -10.31 -1.76
C SER A 41 20.96 -8.85 -1.40
N GLU A 42 19.88 -8.68 -0.63
CA GLU A 42 19.38 -7.46 0.04
C GLU A 42 18.65 -6.45 -0.88
N MET A 43 17.56 -6.92 -1.51
CA MET A 43 16.48 -6.03 -1.92
C MET A 43 15.58 -5.80 -0.69
N PRO A 44 15.14 -4.56 -0.40
CA PRO A 44 14.15 -4.35 0.65
C PRO A 44 12.89 -5.18 0.35
N ASP A 45 12.35 -5.86 1.34
CA ASP A 45 11.23 -6.81 1.23
C ASP A 45 9.91 -6.18 0.74
N ASP A 46 9.90 -4.86 0.52
CA ASP A 46 8.79 -4.07 -0.02
C ASP A 46 9.01 -3.63 -1.49
N ALA A 47 10.01 -4.20 -2.18
CA ALA A 47 10.19 -3.99 -3.61
C ALA A 47 8.97 -4.55 -4.38
N PRO A 48 8.42 -3.85 -5.40
CA PRO A 48 7.25 -4.33 -6.11
C PRO A 48 7.50 -5.72 -6.69
N ARG A 49 6.78 -6.74 -6.18
CA ARG A 49 6.78 -8.08 -6.79
C ARG A 49 6.42 -7.93 -8.28
N GLU A 50 7.16 -8.63 -9.14
CA GLU A 50 6.85 -8.69 -10.56
C GLU A 50 5.63 -9.58 -10.78
N TYR A 51 4.61 -9.02 -11.41
CA TYR A 51 3.40 -9.70 -11.84
C TYR A 51 3.33 -9.70 -13.38
N ASP A 52 2.67 -10.70 -13.96
CA ASP A 52 2.42 -10.79 -15.39
C ASP A 52 1.71 -9.55 -15.92
N LYS A 53 0.81 -8.99 -15.11
CA LYS A 53 0.09 -7.76 -15.39
C LYS A 53 0.05 -6.87 -14.15
N ALA A 54 0.31 -5.58 -14.36
CA ALA A 54 0.16 -4.56 -13.34
C ALA A 54 -0.61 -3.35 -13.87
N PHE A 55 -1.52 -2.83 -13.07
CA PHE A 55 -2.37 -1.69 -13.39
C PHE A 55 -2.37 -0.70 -12.24
N THR A 56 -2.43 0.59 -12.58
CA THR A 56 -2.66 1.67 -11.61
C THR A 56 -3.85 2.49 -12.06
N THR A 57 -4.84 2.65 -11.18
CA THR A 57 -6.04 3.43 -11.44
C THR A 57 -6.09 4.61 -10.47
N PRO A 58 -5.98 5.86 -10.94
CA PRO A 58 -6.24 7.03 -10.10
C PRO A 58 -7.67 6.97 -9.56
N LEU A 59 -7.86 7.20 -8.27
CA LEU A 59 -9.19 7.22 -7.63
C LEU A 59 -9.58 8.64 -7.26
N GLU A 60 -8.66 9.37 -6.61
CA GLU A 60 -8.83 10.75 -6.17
C GLU A 60 -7.49 11.51 -6.25
N TYR A 61 -7.49 12.79 -5.85
CA TYR A 61 -6.24 13.55 -5.73
C TYR A 61 -5.32 12.87 -4.73
N ARG A 62 -4.11 12.51 -5.16
CA ARG A 62 -3.09 11.78 -4.38
C ARG A 62 -3.47 10.36 -3.97
N VAL A 63 -4.53 9.77 -4.53
CA VAL A 63 -4.94 8.41 -4.21
C VAL A 63 -5.04 7.57 -5.47
N ARG A 64 -4.49 6.36 -5.43
CA ARG A 64 -4.62 5.39 -6.51
C ARG A 64 -4.84 3.98 -5.98
N ARG A 65 -5.43 3.14 -6.83
CA ARG A 65 -5.42 1.69 -6.68
C ARG A 65 -4.28 1.11 -7.52
N ARG A 66 -3.52 0.17 -6.96
CA ARG A 66 -2.57 -0.67 -7.70
C ARG A 66 -3.08 -2.11 -7.69
N LEU A 67 -3.11 -2.74 -8.86
CA LEU A 67 -3.42 -4.16 -9.04
C LEU A 67 -2.22 -4.83 -9.70
N GLY A 68 -1.70 -5.90 -9.10
CA GLY A 68 -0.79 -6.85 -9.73
C GLY A 68 -1.46 -8.21 -9.79
N ILE A 69 -1.37 -8.93 -10.91
CA ILE A 69 -2.06 -10.22 -11.08
C ILE A 69 -1.33 -11.16 -12.03
N ASP A 70 -1.32 -12.44 -11.64
CA ASP A 70 -0.86 -13.56 -12.46
C ASP A 70 -2.02 -14.50 -12.72
N VAL A 71 -2.21 -14.83 -14.00
CA VAL A 71 -3.34 -15.65 -14.44
C VAL A 71 -2.83 -16.79 -15.32
N GLU A 72 -3.05 -18.01 -14.87
CA GLU A 72 -2.74 -19.21 -15.64
C GLU A 72 -4.03 -19.92 -16.03
N ARG A 73 -4.26 -20.13 -17.34
CA ARG A 73 -5.45 -20.82 -17.88
C ARG A 73 -6.80 -20.27 -17.36
N GLY A 74 -6.87 -18.97 -17.11
CA GLY A 74 -8.07 -18.29 -16.59
C GLY A 74 -8.24 -18.38 -15.07
N GLN A 75 -7.32 -19.04 -14.37
CA GLN A 75 -7.27 -19.11 -12.92
C GLN A 75 -6.27 -18.09 -12.39
N VAL A 76 -6.70 -17.28 -11.43
CA VAL A 76 -5.79 -16.39 -10.70
C VAL A 76 -4.88 -17.25 -9.83
N ARG A 77 -3.57 -17.06 -9.98
CA ARG A 77 -2.52 -17.73 -9.19
C ARG A 77 -2.00 -16.85 -8.08
N ARG A 78 -1.82 -15.56 -8.40
CA ARG A 78 -1.35 -14.54 -7.48
C ARG A 78 -2.05 -13.24 -7.78
N PHE A 79 -2.36 -12.48 -6.75
CA PHE A 79 -2.75 -11.09 -6.92
C PHE A 79 -2.30 -10.23 -5.76
N VAL A 80 -2.20 -8.93 -6.03
CA VAL A 80 -2.16 -7.90 -5.00
C VAL A 80 -3.09 -6.76 -5.39
N VAL A 81 -3.92 -6.33 -4.46
CA VAL A 81 -4.71 -5.10 -4.58
C VAL A 81 -4.23 -4.15 -3.49
N GLN A 82 -3.82 -2.94 -3.85
CA GLN A 82 -3.34 -1.94 -2.92
C GLN A 82 -4.08 -0.62 -3.11
N LEU A 83 -4.42 0.01 -1.99
CA LEU A 83 -4.72 1.43 -1.94
C LEU A 83 -3.44 2.17 -1.59
N GLU A 84 -3.05 3.14 -2.40
CA GLU A 84 -1.82 3.90 -2.21
C GLU A 84 -2.11 5.40 -2.15
N TYR A 85 -1.39 6.09 -1.26
CA TYR A 85 -1.47 7.53 -1.05
C TYR A 85 -0.14 8.19 -1.41
N LEU A 86 -0.19 9.27 -2.20
CA LEU A 86 0.97 10.06 -2.60
C LEU A 86 1.34 11.06 -1.49
N LEU A 87 2.37 10.73 -0.72
CA LEU A 87 2.88 11.56 0.37
C LEU A 87 3.65 12.77 -0.16
N ASP A 88 4.51 12.56 -1.15
CA ASP A 88 5.33 13.60 -1.78
C ASP A 88 5.18 13.54 -3.31
N PRO A 89 4.42 14.47 -3.93
CA PRO A 89 4.27 14.52 -5.37
C PRO A 89 5.55 14.83 -6.14
N ASP A 90 6.49 15.58 -5.56
CA ASP A 90 7.74 15.97 -6.24
C ASP A 90 8.71 14.78 -6.33
N ARG A 91 8.59 13.84 -5.38
CA ARG A 91 9.40 12.62 -5.31
C ARG A 91 8.66 11.36 -5.76
N GLU A 92 7.39 11.50 -6.16
CA GLU A 92 6.49 10.39 -6.46
C GLU A 92 6.46 9.32 -5.35
N GLU A 93 6.46 9.77 -4.09
CA GLU A 93 6.53 8.90 -2.92
C GLU A 93 5.13 8.36 -2.58
N TRP A 94 4.84 7.15 -3.05
CA TRP A 94 3.60 6.44 -2.76
C TRP A 94 3.75 5.56 -1.52
N ALA A 95 2.81 5.68 -0.60
CA ALA A 95 2.72 4.83 0.58
C ALA A 95 1.51 3.89 0.48
N THR A 96 1.71 2.63 0.86
CA THR A 96 0.62 1.66 1.01
C THR A 96 -0.26 2.09 2.18
N VAL A 97 -1.58 2.14 1.95
CA VAL A 97 -2.60 2.40 2.98
C VAL A 97 -3.19 1.08 3.45
N VAL A 98 -3.66 0.27 2.49
CA VAL A 98 -4.12 -1.10 2.72
C VAL A 98 -3.68 -2.02 1.58
N ARG A 99 -3.49 -3.30 1.89
CA ARG A 99 -3.11 -4.34 0.94
C ARG A 99 -3.99 -5.58 1.11
N TYR A 100 -4.37 -6.16 -0.01
CA TYR A 100 -4.95 -7.49 -0.14
C TYR A 100 -4.01 -8.29 -1.01
N ASP A 101 -3.74 -9.53 -0.65
CA ASP A 101 -2.86 -10.37 -1.45
C ASP A 101 -3.28 -11.84 -1.43
N HIS A 102 -2.87 -12.51 -2.50
CA HIS A 102 -2.99 -13.94 -2.67
C HIS A 102 -1.75 -14.48 -3.37
N ASP A 103 -1.24 -15.64 -2.92
CA ASP A 103 -0.28 -16.44 -3.68
C ASP A 103 -0.48 -17.93 -3.38
N ALA A 104 -0.93 -18.69 -4.38
CA ALA A 104 -1.13 -20.14 -4.26
C ALA A 104 0.18 -20.96 -4.27
N ASP A 105 1.28 -20.38 -4.76
CA ASP A 105 2.56 -21.08 -4.99
C ASP A 105 3.68 -20.60 -4.05
N GLY A 106 3.36 -19.71 -3.11
CA GLY A 106 4.33 -18.97 -2.31
C GLY A 106 5.11 -19.83 -1.31
N SER A 107 6.41 -20.03 -1.55
CA SER A 107 7.33 -20.70 -0.60
C SER A 107 8.18 -19.73 0.25
N ALA A 108 7.96 -18.42 0.18
CA ALA A 108 8.69 -17.45 0.99
C ALA A 108 7.85 -16.19 1.27
N GLU A 109 7.68 -15.95 2.56
CA GLU A 109 7.27 -14.73 3.28
C GLU A 109 6.26 -13.79 2.60
N ALA A 110 5.09 -13.76 3.24
CA ALA A 110 4.01 -12.78 3.11
C ALA A 110 3.22 -12.80 1.81
N THR A 111 2.57 -13.93 1.54
CA THR A 111 1.38 -13.93 0.69
C THR A 111 0.39 -15.00 1.13
N HIS A 112 -0.79 -14.56 1.57
CA HIS A 112 -1.83 -15.45 2.08
C HIS A 112 -2.37 -16.38 0.98
N ASP A 113 -2.63 -17.64 1.29
CA ASP A 113 -3.41 -18.47 0.37
C ASP A 113 -4.90 -18.28 0.68
N VAL A 114 -5.58 -17.42 -0.08
CA VAL A 114 -7.02 -17.15 0.12
C VAL A 114 -7.91 -18.39 -0.03
N THR A 115 -7.40 -19.46 -0.66
CA THR A 115 -8.12 -20.72 -0.80
C THR A 115 -8.04 -21.61 0.44
N GLU A 116 -7.12 -21.32 1.37
CA GLU A 116 -6.94 -22.03 2.65
C GLU A 116 -7.18 -21.13 3.87
N GLU A 117 -6.81 -19.86 3.79
CA GLU A 117 -6.83 -18.88 4.88
C GLU A 117 -7.96 -17.86 4.79
N GLY A 118 -8.61 -17.73 3.62
CA GLY A 118 -9.58 -16.67 3.37
C GLY A 118 -8.95 -15.36 2.92
N LEU A 119 -9.77 -14.36 2.64
CA LEU A 119 -9.30 -13.05 2.21
C LEU A 119 -8.95 -12.20 3.44
N HIS A 120 -7.74 -11.66 3.47
CA HIS A 120 -7.28 -10.75 4.51
C HIS A 120 -7.05 -9.35 3.96
N ILE A 121 -7.21 -8.35 4.83
CA ILE A 121 -6.79 -6.98 4.59
C ILE A 121 -5.70 -6.59 5.59
N ASP A 122 -4.59 -6.11 5.04
CA ASP A 122 -3.48 -5.59 5.80
C ASP A 122 -3.50 -4.06 5.81
N VAL A 123 -3.33 -3.48 6.99
CA VAL A 123 -3.36 -2.03 7.20
C VAL A 123 -1.96 -1.54 7.50
N TYR A 124 -1.55 -0.49 6.80
CA TYR A 124 -0.21 0.07 6.89
C TYR A 124 -0.21 1.47 7.49
N ARG A 125 0.88 1.80 8.17
CA ARG A 125 1.19 3.15 8.67
C ARG A 125 2.71 3.34 8.65
N GLU A 126 3.17 4.48 8.14
CA GLU A 126 4.61 4.80 8.10
C GLU A 126 5.46 3.73 7.40
N GLY A 127 4.88 3.00 6.44
CA GLY A 127 5.54 1.92 5.70
C GLY A 127 5.50 0.55 6.39
N GLU A 128 4.96 0.45 7.60
CA GLU A 128 4.88 -0.80 8.36
C GLU A 128 3.44 -1.32 8.43
N LYS A 129 3.26 -2.64 8.33
CA LYS A 129 1.98 -3.31 8.61
C LYS A 129 1.70 -3.23 10.10
N ILE A 130 0.62 -2.55 10.48
CA ILE A 130 0.22 -2.37 11.87
C ILE A 130 -0.97 -3.24 12.28
N ASP A 131 -1.73 -3.75 11.31
CA ASP A 131 -2.93 -4.55 11.58
C ASP A 131 -3.26 -5.47 10.40
N SER A 132 -4.04 -6.51 10.69
CA SER A 132 -4.47 -7.52 9.71
C SER A 132 -5.84 -8.06 10.12
N HIS A 133 -6.79 -8.08 9.18
CA HIS A 133 -8.14 -8.59 9.45
C HIS A 133 -8.56 -9.60 8.39
N GLU A 134 -9.11 -10.72 8.83
CA GLU A 134 -9.84 -11.64 7.96
C GLU A 134 -11.18 -11.01 7.58
N LEU A 135 -11.46 -10.95 6.28
CA LEU A 135 -12.71 -10.42 5.71
C LEU A 135 -13.66 -11.54 5.34
N THR A 136 -13.13 -12.68 4.89
CA THR A 136 -13.91 -13.82 4.47
C THR A 136 -13.25 -15.12 4.91
N PRO A 137 -14.03 -16.20 5.11
CA PRO A 137 -13.46 -17.54 5.14
C PRO A 137 -12.82 -17.90 3.78
N PRO A 138 -12.14 -19.05 3.67
CA PRO A 138 -11.51 -19.53 2.44
C PRO A 138 -12.45 -19.55 1.23
N LEU A 139 -11.97 -19.08 0.09
CA LEU A 139 -12.74 -18.97 -1.15
C LEU A 139 -11.85 -19.07 -2.40
N PRO A 140 -12.41 -19.39 -3.58
CA PRO A 140 -11.61 -19.47 -4.81
C PRO A 140 -10.92 -18.14 -5.16
N ALA A 141 -9.67 -18.20 -5.61
CA ALA A 141 -8.83 -17.03 -5.85
C ALA A 141 -9.47 -15.96 -6.76
N ASN A 142 -10.18 -16.36 -7.82
CA ASN A 142 -10.88 -15.42 -8.70
C ASN A 142 -11.98 -14.66 -7.95
N VAL A 143 -12.73 -15.36 -7.09
CA VAL A 143 -13.79 -14.76 -6.26
C VAL A 143 -13.18 -13.88 -5.17
N ALA A 144 -12.02 -14.27 -4.63
CA ALA A 144 -11.28 -13.47 -3.66
C ALA A 144 -10.78 -12.15 -4.26
N LEU A 145 -10.32 -12.16 -5.51
CA LEU A 145 -9.94 -10.94 -6.22
C LEU A 145 -11.13 -9.99 -6.37
N ASP A 146 -12.27 -10.49 -6.86
CA ASP A 146 -13.49 -9.68 -6.99
C ASP A 146 -13.92 -9.11 -5.62
N ALA A 147 -13.92 -9.94 -4.58
CA ALA A 147 -14.24 -9.52 -3.22
C ALA A 147 -13.27 -8.47 -2.66
N ALA A 148 -11.97 -8.56 -2.99
CA ALA A 148 -10.97 -7.58 -2.59
C ALA A 148 -11.22 -6.22 -3.27
N GLU A 149 -11.52 -6.22 -4.58
CA GLU A 149 -11.84 -4.99 -5.31
C GLU A 149 -13.15 -4.35 -4.80
N ASP A 150 -14.19 -5.15 -4.56
CA ASP A 150 -15.47 -4.70 -4.02
C ASP A 150 -15.31 -4.12 -2.62
N HIS A 151 -14.64 -4.84 -1.72
CA HIS A 151 -14.40 -4.38 -0.36
C HIS A 151 -13.59 -3.08 -0.34
N LEU A 152 -12.54 -2.98 -1.15
CA LEU A 152 -11.75 -1.76 -1.26
C LEU A 152 -12.61 -0.60 -1.72
N THR A 153 -13.45 -0.80 -2.75
CA THR A 153 -14.33 0.23 -3.30
C THR A 153 -15.33 0.74 -2.26
N GLU A 154 -15.92 -0.15 -1.47
CA GLU A 154 -16.90 0.21 -0.45
C GLU A 154 -16.28 0.97 0.74
N HIS A 155 -15.04 0.65 1.12
CA HIS A 155 -14.42 1.16 2.36
C HIS A 155 -13.32 2.20 2.15
N MET A 156 -13.00 2.53 0.90
CA MET A 156 -11.88 3.39 0.50
C MET A 156 -11.81 4.71 1.29
N GLU A 157 -12.89 5.47 1.33
CA GLU A 157 -12.94 6.78 2.00
C GLU A 157 -12.56 6.68 3.49
N GLY A 158 -12.99 5.61 4.15
CA GLY A 158 -12.67 5.34 5.55
C GLY A 158 -11.18 5.10 5.77
N TYR A 159 -10.55 4.36 4.87
CA TYR A 159 -9.11 4.09 4.92
C TYR A 159 -8.28 5.34 4.64
N ILE A 160 -8.63 6.12 3.63
CA ILE A 160 -7.96 7.39 3.30
C ILE A 160 -8.02 8.32 4.51
N ARG A 161 -9.22 8.58 5.03
CA ARG A 161 -9.42 9.50 6.16
C ARG A 161 -8.61 9.09 7.39
N ARG A 162 -8.55 7.78 7.69
CA ARG A 162 -7.76 7.26 8.81
C ARG A 162 -6.26 7.47 8.57
N PHE A 163 -5.78 7.17 7.37
CA PHE A 163 -4.39 7.37 6.98
C PHE A 163 -3.99 8.84 7.09
N GLU A 164 -4.79 9.76 6.54
CA GLU A 164 -4.54 11.19 6.62
C GLU A 164 -4.50 11.70 8.08
N GLN A 165 -5.39 11.19 8.94
CA GLN A 165 -5.36 11.51 10.37
C GLN A 165 -4.07 11.06 11.06
N TRP A 166 -3.61 9.83 10.79
CA TRP A 166 -2.34 9.33 11.34
C TRP A 166 -1.12 10.13 10.87
N HIS A 167 -1.16 10.62 9.63
CA HIS A 167 -0.07 11.37 9.02
C HIS A 167 -0.21 12.90 9.17
N GLY A 168 -1.24 13.38 9.88
CA GLY A 168 -1.49 14.82 10.08
C GLY A 168 -1.77 15.59 8.78
N ILE A 169 -2.23 14.89 7.73
CA ILE A 169 -2.53 15.47 6.42
C ILE A 169 -3.91 16.11 6.50
N THR A 170 -3.98 17.39 6.14
CA THR A 170 -5.26 18.09 5.95
C THR A 170 -5.52 18.15 4.44
N SER A 171 -6.14 17.12 3.89
CA SER A 171 -6.70 17.19 2.53
C SER A 171 -8.00 18.00 2.58
N ARG A 172 -8.31 18.69 1.48
CA ARG A 172 -9.33 19.73 1.42
C ARG A 172 -10.18 19.57 0.19
#